data_AF-A0AAJ1RB94-F1
#
_entry.id   AF-A0AAJ1RB94-F1
#
_cell.length_a   1.000
_cell.length_b   1.000
_cell.length_c   1.000
_cell.angle_alpha   90.00
_cell.angle_beta   90.00
_cell.angle_gamma   90.00
#
_symmetry.space_group_name_H-M   'P 1'
#
loop_
_entity.id
_entity.type
_entity.pdbx_description
1 polymer ?
#
loop_
_entity_poly.entity_id
_entity_poly.type
_entity_poly.pdbx_seq_one_letter_code
_entity_poly.pdbx_strand_id
1 'polypeptide(L)'
;MTFFSKQTSNFLIKKETVLLSLSLFCAGFVFVSLLLIAVFVYNHAETNVPIALKNQLSSLNFWAILAQNTGVAIALLSGSFFVKVPTVLLLLANGAGLGFVLTANMYTTGQWLYFIALISVHGIIELTALMIAGNIGFQKIDWSKKTEIKKLINTIILIIFLLIIAAAMETYVTPLFWR
;
A
#
# COMPACT_ATOMS: atom_id res chain seq x y z
N MET A 1 -25.31 -38.86 -26.25
CA MET A 1 -25.90 -37.61 -26.78
C MET A 1 -25.78 -36.55 -25.71
N THR A 2 -25.08 -35.46 -26.04
CA THR A 2 -25.05 -34.11 -25.42
C THR A 2 -24.66 -33.94 -23.94
N PHE A 3 -23.37 -33.63 -23.78
CA PHE A 3 -22.74 -32.70 -22.83
C PHE A 3 -23.68 -31.76 -22.06
N PHE A 4 -23.65 -31.85 -20.73
CA PHE A 4 -24.01 -30.74 -19.85
C PHE A 4 -22.89 -29.69 -19.90
N SER A 5 -23.15 -28.57 -20.57
CA SER A 5 -22.24 -27.43 -20.59
C SER A 5 -22.33 -26.67 -19.27
N LYS A 6 -21.16 -26.44 -18.69
CA LYS A 6 -20.93 -25.74 -17.43
C LYS A 6 -21.07 -24.24 -17.68
N GLN A 7 -22.23 -23.67 -17.39
CA GLN A 7 -22.42 -22.22 -17.43
C GLN A 7 -21.85 -21.60 -16.15
N THR A 8 -20.53 -21.44 -16.08
CA THR A 8 -19.93 -20.53 -15.11
C THR A 8 -20.24 -19.11 -15.55
N SER A 9 -21.16 -18.46 -14.85
CA SER A 9 -21.44 -17.03 -15.00
C SER A 9 -20.16 -16.25 -14.70
N ASN A 10 -19.45 -15.93 -15.77
CA ASN A 10 -18.32 -15.05 -15.78
C ASN A 10 -18.77 -13.67 -15.27
N PHE A 11 -18.53 -13.39 -13.99
CA PHE A 11 -18.55 -12.04 -13.44
C PHE A 11 -17.33 -11.28 -14.01
N LEU A 12 -17.37 -11.00 -15.31
CA LEU A 12 -16.34 -10.27 -16.04
C LEU A 12 -16.60 -8.79 -15.85
N ILE A 13 -16.13 -8.25 -14.72
CA ILE A 13 -15.90 -6.80 -14.66
C ILE A 13 -14.91 -6.50 -15.79
N LYS A 14 -15.32 -5.64 -16.73
CA LYS A 14 -14.46 -5.27 -17.87
C LYS A 14 -13.15 -4.68 -17.33
N LYS A 15 -12.02 -5.23 -17.77
CA LYS A 15 -10.67 -4.83 -17.35
C LYS A 15 -10.48 -3.31 -17.42
N GLU A 16 -11.05 -2.67 -18.44
CA GLU A 16 -11.01 -1.21 -18.64
C GLU A 16 -11.72 -0.42 -17.53
N THR A 17 -12.87 -0.91 -17.05
CA THR A 17 -13.63 -0.25 -15.97
C THR A 17 -12.92 -0.36 -14.62
N VAL A 18 -12.25 -1.48 -14.37
CA VAL A 18 -11.38 -1.64 -13.18
C VAL A 18 -10.15 -0.75 -13.29
N LEU A 19 -9.51 -0.69 -14.46
CA LEU A 19 -8.33 0.16 -14.66
C LEU A 19 -8.67 1.64 -14.47
N LEU A 20 -9.81 2.09 -15.02
CA LEU A 20 -10.27 3.47 -14.92
C LEU A 20 -10.60 3.86 -13.47
N SER A 21 -11.32 3.01 -12.75
CA SER A 21 -11.66 3.25 -11.35
C SER A 21 -10.41 3.28 -10.47
N LEU A 22 -9.44 2.39 -10.72
CA LEU A 22 -8.16 2.39 -10.01
C LEU A 22 -7.32 3.63 -10.35
N SER A 23 -7.27 4.04 -11.63
CA SER A 23 -6.52 5.23 -12.03
C SER A 23 -7.13 6.52 -11.48
N LEU A 24 -8.46 6.62 -11.46
CA LEU A 24 -9.18 7.75 -10.86
C LEU A 24 -8.99 7.79 -9.34
N PHE A 25 -9.00 6.63 -8.68
CA PHE A 25 -8.69 6.53 -7.26
C PHE A 25 -7.26 7.01 -6.97
N CYS A 26 -6.26 6.51 -7.69
CA CYS A 26 -4.87 6.95 -7.51
C CYS A 26 -4.68 8.45 -7.80
N ALA A 27 -5.26 8.96 -8.90
CA ALA A 27 -5.15 10.37 -9.26
C ALA A 27 -5.85 11.29 -8.24
N GLY A 28 -7.07 10.93 -7.82
CA GLY A 28 -7.80 11.68 -6.80
C GLY A 28 -7.07 11.68 -5.47
N PHE A 29 -6.50 10.54 -5.06
CA PHE A 29 -5.74 10.44 -3.83
C PHE A 29 -4.45 11.28 -3.89
N VAL A 30 -3.68 11.23 -4.99
CA VAL A 30 -2.49 12.07 -5.18
C VAL A 30 -2.86 13.56 -5.12
N PHE A 31 -3.94 13.97 -5.80
CA PHE A 31 -4.41 15.35 -5.79
C PHE A 31 -4.78 15.83 -4.38
N VAL A 32 -5.55 15.03 -3.63
CA VAL A 32 -5.91 15.33 -2.24
C VAL A 32 -4.67 15.39 -1.35
N SER A 33 -3.71 14.48 -1.53
CA SER A 33 -2.47 14.44 -0.75
C SER A 33 -1.62 15.69 -0.97
N LEU A 34 -1.46 16.13 -2.22
CA LEU A 34 -0.76 17.37 -2.56
C LEU A 34 -1.46 18.61 -2.01
N LEU A 35 -2.80 18.64 -2.06
CA LEU A 35 -3.59 19.72 -1.45
C LEU A 35 -3.41 19.78 0.06
N LEU A 36 -3.49 18.63 0.73
CA LEU A 36 -3.27 18.56 2.18
C LEU A 36 -1.85 19.00 2.54
N ILE A 37 -0.83 18.53 1.82
CA ILE A 37 0.56 18.97 2.02
C ILE A 37 0.67 20.49 1.86
N ALA A 38 0.11 21.07 0.80
CA ALA A 38 0.14 22.51 0.58
C ALA A 38 -0.56 23.29 1.70
N VAL A 39 -1.70 22.81 2.16
CA VAL A 39 -2.44 23.39 3.30
C VAL A 39 -1.65 23.28 4.60
N PHE A 40 -0.99 22.16 4.86
CA PHE A 40 -0.18 21.98 6.07
C PHE A 40 1.11 22.79 6.05
N VAL A 41 1.78 22.90 4.90
CA VAL A 41 2.96 23.76 4.72
C VAL A 41 2.58 25.23 4.91
N TYR A 42 1.41 25.64 4.40
CA TYR A 42 0.90 27.00 4.56
C TYR A 42 0.49 27.30 6.01
N ASN A 43 -0.06 26.32 6.72
CA ASN A 43 -0.57 26.47 8.09
C ASN A 43 0.41 26.01 9.19
N HIS A 44 1.67 25.67 8.88
CA HIS A 44 2.66 25.37 9.91
C HIS A 44 3.04 26.65 10.68
N ALA A 45 2.17 27.00 11.62
CA ALA A 45 2.51 27.72 12.82
C ALA A 45 3.22 26.75 13.79
N GLU A 46 4.32 27.22 14.35
CA GLU A 46 5.24 26.54 15.27
C GLU A 46 4.54 25.62 16.27
N THR A 47 4.58 24.30 16.03
CA THR A 47 4.18 23.32 17.06
C THR A 47 5.42 22.58 17.51
N ASN A 48 6.02 23.07 18.60
CA ASN A 48 7.12 22.40 19.28
C ASN A 48 6.71 20.97 19.63
N VAL A 49 7.22 20.02 18.86
CA VAL A 49 6.99 18.60 19.05
C VAL A 49 7.55 18.19 20.41
N PRO A 50 6.77 17.50 21.27
CA PRO A 50 7.28 17.05 22.56
C PRO A 50 8.50 16.15 22.38
N ILE A 51 9.52 16.34 23.24
CA ILE A 51 10.84 15.68 23.21
C ILE A 51 10.75 14.14 23.15
N ALA A 52 9.67 13.56 23.69
CA ALA A 52 9.38 12.13 23.64
C ALA A 52 9.15 11.61 22.20
N LEU A 53 8.52 12.40 21.32
CA LEU A 53 8.28 12.03 19.92
C LEU A 53 9.59 12.08 19.12
N LYS A 54 10.46 13.07 19.42
CA LYS A 54 11.77 13.23 18.77
C LYS A 54 12.67 12.00 18.92
N ASN A 55 12.59 11.32 20.06
CA ASN A 55 13.31 10.06 20.30
C ASN A 55 12.70 8.89 19.51
N GLN A 56 11.37 8.84 19.32
CA GLN A 56 10.74 7.86 18.43
C GLN A 56 11.07 8.11 16.95
N LEU A 57 11.20 9.38 16.51
CA LEU A 57 11.62 9.74 15.16
C LEU A 57 13.04 9.26 14.82
N SER A 58 13.96 9.23 15.79
CA SER A 58 15.33 8.71 15.59
C SER A 58 15.39 7.18 15.35
N SER A 59 14.26 6.48 15.52
CA SER A 59 14.16 5.02 15.35
C SER A 59 13.63 4.57 13.98
N LEU A 60 13.29 5.52 13.08
CA LEU A 60 12.90 5.19 11.71
C LEU A 60 14.10 4.66 10.93
N ASN A 61 14.27 3.36 10.97
CA ASN A 61 15.34 2.65 10.28
C ASN A 61 14.82 2.19 8.92
N PHE A 62 15.37 2.78 7.85
CA PHE A 62 15.07 2.42 6.46
C PHE A 62 15.05 0.90 6.23
N TRP A 63 16.03 0.18 6.76
CA TRP A 63 16.13 -1.27 6.57
C TRP A 63 15.05 -2.03 7.32
N ALA A 64 14.62 -1.55 8.49
CA ALA A 64 13.55 -2.17 9.25
C ALA A 64 12.20 -1.99 8.53
N ILE A 65 11.91 -0.77 8.07
CA ILE A 65 10.69 -0.44 7.31
C ILE A 65 10.65 -1.26 6.01
N LEU A 66 11.75 -1.25 5.25
CA LEU A 66 11.85 -2.02 4.00
C LEU A 66 11.66 -3.52 4.24
N ALA A 67 12.30 -4.08 5.29
CA ALA A 67 12.18 -5.50 5.62
C ALA A 67 10.75 -5.88 6.02
N GLN A 68 10.08 -5.04 6.83
CA GLN A 68 8.70 -5.26 7.23
C GLN A 68 7.77 -5.30 6.02
N ASN A 69 7.83 -4.27 5.15
CA ASN A 69 6.97 -4.18 3.97
C ASN A 69 7.30 -5.26 2.93
N THR A 70 8.57 -5.62 2.79
CA THR A 70 8.99 -6.74 1.94
C THR A 70 8.46 -8.06 2.48
N GLY A 71 8.47 -8.27 3.80
CA GLY A 71 7.89 -9.43 4.47
C GLY A 71 6.40 -9.57 4.20
N VAL A 72 5.65 -8.47 4.31
CA VAL A 72 4.21 -8.43 3.95
C VAL A 72 4.02 -8.75 2.47
N ALA A 73 4.80 -8.16 1.57
CA ALA A 73 4.70 -8.44 0.13
C ALA A 73 4.97 -9.91 -0.19
N ILE A 74 6.00 -10.53 0.39
CA ILE A 74 6.29 -11.97 0.23
C ILE A 74 5.12 -12.82 0.73
N ALA A 75 4.55 -12.46 1.88
CA ALA A 75 3.42 -13.19 2.44
C ALA A 75 2.16 -13.04 1.56
N LEU A 76 1.93 -11.88 0.94
CA LEU A 76 0.86 -11.68 -0.05
C LEU A 76 1.07 -12.56 -1.29
N LEU A 77 2.31 -12.63 -1.82
CA LEU A 77 2.67 -13.48 -2.95
C LEU A 77 2.43 -14.97 -2.66
N SER A 78 2.63 -15.40 -1.41
CA SER A 78 2.43 -16.79 -0.98
C SER A 78 0.98 -17.27 -1.17
N GLY A 79 0.00 -16.38 -1.23
CA GLY A 79 -1.40 -16.76 -1.46
C GLY A 79 -1.65 -17.47 -2.79
N SER A 80 -0.76 -17.31 -3.77
CA SER A 80 -0.79 -18.07 -5.02
C SER A 80 -0.64 -19.57 -4.81
N PHE A 81 -0.02 -19.99 -3.70
CA PHE A 81 0.12 -21.39 -3.28
C PHE A 81 -0.95 -21.82 -2.26
N PHE A 82 -1.36 -20.93 -1.35
CA PHE A 82 -2.23 -21.25 -0.21
C PHE A 82 -3.72 -20.88 -0.43
N VAL A 83 -4.26 -21.14 -1.63
CA VAL A 83 -5.68 -20.90 -1.95
C VAL A 83 -6.13 -19.47 -1.62
N LYS A 84 -5.25 -18.48 -1.81
CA LYS A 84 -5.53 -17.04 -1.66
C LYS A 84 -5.83 -16.56 -0.23
N VAL A 85 -5.92 -17.45 0.75
CA VAL A 85 -6.28 -17.12 2.15
C VAL A 85 -5.30 -16.12 2.78
N PRO A 86 -3.96 -16.31 2.68
CA PRO A 86 -3.00 -15.35 3.23
C PRO A 86 -3.16 -13.95 2.62
N THR A 87 -3.41 -13.88 1.32
CA THR A 87 -3.58 -12.60 0.61
C THR A 87 -4.77 -11.82 1.13
N VAL A 88 -5.93 -12.47 1.31
CA VAL A 88 -7.13 -11.81 1.84
C VAL A 88 -6.90 -11.32 3.27
N LEU A 89 -6.39 -12.19 4.14
CA LEU A 89 -6.18 -11.87 5.55
C LEU A 89 -5.19 -10.72 5.73
N LEU A 90 -4.10 -10.69 4.97
CA LEU A 90 -3.07 -9.65 5.08
C LEU A 90 -3.53 -8.30 4.54
N LEU A 91 -4.32 -8.27 3.45
CA LEU A 91 -4.90 -7.02 2.95
C LEU A 91 -5.91 -6.46 3.95
N LEU A 92 -6.76 -7.32 4.55
CA LEU A 92 -7.69 -6.92 5.60
C LEU A 92 -6.94 -6.42 6.85
N ALA A 93 -5.90 -7.12 7.28
CA ALA A 93 -5.09 -6.73 8.45
C ALA A 93 -4.37 -5.39 8.23
N ASN A 94 -3.80 -5.16 7.04
CA ASN A 94 -3.18 -3.87 6.71
C ASN A 94 -4.21 -2.73 6.70
N GLY A 95 -5.36 -2.94 6.06
CA GLY A 95 -6.44 -1.95 6.04
C GLY A 95 -7.01 -1.66 7.43
N ALA A 96 -7.23 -2.70 8.24
CA ALA A 96 -7.72 -2.57 9.61
C ALA A 96 -6.69 -1.89 10.52
N GLY A 97 -5.39 -2.18 10.36
CA GLY A 97 -4.32 -1.53 11.09
C GLY A 97 -4.28 -0.02 10.82
N LEU A 98 -4.30 0.37 9.54
CA LEU A 98 -4.38 1.79 9.15
C LEU A 98 -5.64 2.46 9.71
N GLY A 99 -6.79 1.81 9.61
CA GLY A 99 -8.06 2.31 10.14
C GLY A 99 -8.05 2.47 11.66
N PHE A 100 -7.45 1.54 12.39
CA PHE A 100 -7.30 1.60 13.85
C PHE A 100 -6.43 2.77 14.26
N VAL A 101 -5.26 2.95 13.63
CA VAL A 101 -4.36 4.06 13.96
C VAL A 101 -4.97 5.42 13.59
N LEU A 102 -5.71 5.50 12.47
CA LEU A 102 -6.48 6.69 12.10
C LEU A 102 -7.52 7.03 13.16
N THR A 103 -8.32 6.03 13.55
CA THR A 103 -9.38 6.19 14.56
C THR A 103 -8.79 6.60 15.90
N ALA A 104 -7.69 5.99 16.32
CA ALA A 104 -6.98 6.35 17.54
C ALA A 104 -6.52 7.82 17.50
N ASN A 105 -5.96 8.30 16.37
CA ASN A 105 -5.59 9.70 16.20
C ASN A 105 -6.80 10.65 16.26
N MET A 106 -7.93 10.26 15.64
CA MET A 106 -9.16 11.05 15.70
C MET A 106 -9.63 11.28 17.14
N TYR A 107 -9.60 10.23 17.98
CA TYR A 107 -10.09 10.32 19.37
C TYR A 107 -9.09 10.91 20.36
N THR A 108 -7.78 10.79 20.10
CA THR A 108 -6.74 11.23 21.05
C THR A 108 -6.24 12.65 20.79
N THR A 109 -5.93 12.99 19.54
CA THR A 109 -5.34 14.28 19.15
C THR A 109 -6.31 15.15 18.36
N GLY A 110 -7.32 14.56 17.72
CA GLY A 110 -8.21 15.24 16.78
C GLY A 110 -7.52 15.62 15.46
N GLN A 111 -6.21 15.35 15.30
CA GLN A 111 -5.38 15.76 14.16
C GLN A 111 -5.36 14.71 13.04
N TRP A 112 -6.53 14.17 12.71
CA TRP A 112 -6.63 13.09 11.72
C TRP A 112 -6.23 13.51 10.30
N LEU A 113 -6.46 14.77 9.92
CA LEU A 113 -6.01 15.33 8.64
C LEU A 113 -4.49 15.33 8.52
N TYR A 114 -3.80 15.65 9.62
CA TYR A 114 -2.35 15.67 9.68
C TYR A 114 -1.77 14.25 9.59
N PHE A 115 -2.41 13.30 10.27
CA PHE A 115 -2.09 11.88 10.15
C PHE A 115 -2.26 11.37 8.70
N ILE A 116 -3.36 11.70 8.03
CA ILE A 116 -3.58 11.34 6.63
C ILE A 116 -2.52 11.96 5.72
N ALA A 117 -2.18 13.24 5.95
CA ALA A 117 -1.13 13.91 5.19
C ALA A 117 0.22 13.21 5.35
N LEU A 118 0.63 12.88 6.58
CA LEU A 118 1.88 12.16 6.87
C LEU A 118 1.94 10.79 6.19
N ILE A 119 0.88 10.00 6.30
CA ILE A 119 0.81 8.68 5.67
C ILE A 119 0.80 8.79 4.16
N SER A 120 0.13 9.80 3.60
CA SER A 120 -0.02 9.92 2.15
C SER A 120 1.32 10.04 1.40
N VAL A 121 2.36 10.55 2.06
CA VAL A 121 3.71 10.74 1.50
C VAL A 121 4.33 9.42 1.04
N HIS A 122 4.18 8.34 1.82
CA HIS A 122 4.77 7.03 1.52
C HIS A 122 3.71 5.94 1.28
N GLY A 123 2.56 6.03 1.95
CA GLY A 123 1.51 5.02 1.97
C GLY A 123 0.86 4.76 0.61
N ILE A 124 0.84 5.72 -0.32
CA ILE A 124 0.35 5.48 -1.68
C ILE A 124 1.23 4.48 -2.41
N ILE A 125 2.54 4.69 -2.33
CA ILE A 125 3.55 3.92 -3.05
C ILE A 125 3.61 2.52 -2.44
N GLU A 126 3.61 2.44 -1.11
CA GLU A 126 3.54 1.18 -0.37
C GLU A 126 2.28 0.39 -0.71
N LEU A 127 1.10 1.00 -0.57
CA LEU A 127 -0.17 0.32 -0.83
C LEU A 127 -0.26 -0.12 -2.29
N THR A 128 0.25 0.67 -3.23
CA THR A 128 0.34 0.27 -4.64
C THR A 128 1.21 -0.98 -4.80
N ALA A 129 2.37 -1.04 -4.16
CA ALA A 129 3.24 -2.21 -4.17
C ALA A 129 2.56 -3.45 -3.57
N LEU A 130 1.89 -3.29 -2.43
CA LEU A 130 1.16 -4.37 -1.75
C LEU A 130 -0.06 -4.84 -2.57
N MET A 131 -0.77 -3.95 -3.25
CA MET A 131 -1.89 -4.32 -4.13
C MET A 131 -1.40 -5.11 -5.36
N ILE A 132 -0.25 -4.74 -5.93
CA ILE A 132 0.38 -5.51 -7.02
C ILE A 132 0.81 -6.89 -6.51
N ALA A 133 1.44 -6.98 -5.33
CA ALA A 133 1.81 -8.24 -4.70
C ALA A 133 0.59 -9.12 -4.41
N GLY A 134 -0.48 -8.52 -3.90
CA GLY A 134 -1.76 -9.19 -3.64
C GLY A 134 -2.41 -9.71 -4.93
N ASN A 135 -2.38 -8.92 -6.01
CA ASN A 135 -2.88 -9.36 -7.31
C ASN A 135 -2.15 -10.63 -7.80
N ILE A 136 -0.82 -10.70 -7.64
CA ILE A 136 -0.08 -11.94 -7.92
C ILE A 136 -0.52 -13.08 -7.00
N GLY A 137 -0.71 -12.80 -5.70
CA GLY A 137 -1.24 -13.77 -4.74
C GLY A 137 -2.62 -14.35 -5.11
N PHE A 138 -3.43 -13.62 -5.89
CA PHE A 138 -4.70 -14.12 -6.41
C PHE A 138 -4.62 -14.88 -7.74
N GLN A 139 -3.48 -14.80 -8.44
CA GLN A 139 -3.28 -15.40 -9.75
C GLN A 139 -2.81 -16.85 -9.65
N LYS A 140 -3.19 -17.66 -10.64
CA LYS A 140 -2.61 -18.98 -10.87
C LYS A 140 -1.44 -18.83 -11.83
N ILE A 141 -0.23 -19.05 -11.34
CA ILE A 141 1.00 -18.92 -12.12
C ILE A 141 1.32 -20.28 -12.77
N ASP A 142 1.45 -20.28 -14.09
CA ASP A 142 1.87 -21.45 -14.86
C ASP A 142 3.40 -21.47 -14.98
N TRP A 143 4.05 -22.21 -14.08
CA TRP A 143 5.52 -22.33 -14.00
C TRP A 143 6.14 -23.03 -15.23
N SER A 144 5.35 -23.64 -16.11
CA SER A 144 5.86 -24.23 -17.35
C SER A 144 6.14 -23.18 -18.43
N LYS A 145 5.50 -22.00 -18.34
CA LYS A 145 5.58 -20.95 -19.36
C LYS A 145 6.62 -19.90 -18.99
N LYS A 146 7.74 -19.88 -19.74
CA LYS A 146 8.82 -18.87 -19.61
C LYS A 146 8.30 -17.43 -19.69
N THR A 147 7.26 -17.17 -20.49
CA THR A 147 6.66 -15.83 -20.62
C THR A 147 5.96 -15.37 -19.34
N GLU A 148 5.25 -16.26 -18.66
CA GLU A 148 4.58 -15.97 -17.37
C GLU A 148 5.61 -15.76 -16.25
N ILE A 149 6.67 -16.58 -16.22
CA ILE A 149 7.79 -16.40 -15.29
C ILE A 149 8.48 -15.04 -15.50
N LYS A 150 8.74 -14.65 -16.75
CA LYS A 150 9.38 -13.36 -17.05
C LYS A 150 8.51 -12.18 -16.61
N LYS A 151 7.19 -12.26 -16.82
CA LYS A 151 6.24 -11.26 -16.29
C LYS A 151 6.29 -11.19 -14.77
N LEU A 152 6.24 -12.35 -14.10
CA LEU A 152 6.32 -12.42 -12.63
C LEU A 152 7.59 -11.75 -12.10
N ILE A 153 8.76 -12.08 -12.65
CA ILE A 153 10.04 -11.49 -12.24
C ILE A 153 10.01 -9.97 -12.42
N ASN A 154 9.55 -9.47 -13.58
CA ASN A 154 9.45 -8.04 -13.82
C ASN A 154 8.51 -7.35 -12.83
N THR A 155 7.40 -8.00 -12.47
CA THR A 155 6.46 -7.46 -11.47
C THR A 155 7.05 -7.49 -10.06
N ILE A 156 7.81 -8.53 -9.68
CA ILE A 156 8.54 -8.58 -8.40
C ILE A 156 9.58 -7.45 -8.32
N ILE A 157 10.34 -7.21 -9.39
CA ILE A 157 11.31 -6.11 -9.46
C ILE A 157 10.59 -4.76 -9.26
N LEU A 158 9.44 -4.57 -9.91
CA LEU A 158 8.62 -3.37 -9.73
C LEU A 158 8.14 -3.21 -8.28
N ILE A 159 7.67 -4.28 -7.65
CA ILE A 159 7.25 -4.26 -6.23
C ILE A 159 8.43 -3.82 -5.34
N ILE A 160 9.60 -4.45 -5.49
CA ILE A 160 10.79 -4.11 -4.69
C ILE A 160 11.18 -2.64 -4.90
N PHE A 161 11.17 -2.18 -6.14
CA PHE A 161 11.46 -0.78 -6.45
C PHE A 161 10.50 0.20 -5.78
N LEU A 162 9.19 -0.07 -5.84
CA LEU A 162 8.18 0.75 -5.16
C LEU A 162 8.36 0.72 -3.63
N LEU A 163 8.66 -0.44 -3.05
CA LEU A 163 8.90 -0.58 -1.61
C LEU A 163 10.14 0.19 -1.14
N ILE A 164 11.21 0.21 -1.95
CA ILE A 164 12.40 1.02 -1.67
C ILE A 164 12.04 2.52 -1.66
N ILE A 165 11.26 2.98 -2.64
CA ILE A 165 10.80 4.37 -2.68
C ILE A 165 9.93 4.68 -1.46
N ALA A 166 8.95 3.83 -1.14
CA ALA A 166 8.09 4.03 0.01
C ALA A 166 8.89 4.12 1.32
N ALA A 167 9.82 3.18 1.56
CA ALA A 167 10.68 3.19 2.75
C ALA A 167 11.60 4.42 2.80
N ALA A 168 12.10 4.90 1.66
CA ALA A 168 12.89 6.12 1.58
C ALA A 168 12.03 7.37 1.90
N MET A 169 10.81 7.45 1.35
CA MET A 169 9.87 8.53 1.66
C MET A 169 9.49 8.55 3.13
N GLU A 170 9.26 7.38 3.72
CA GLU A 170 8.97 7.24 5.15
C GLU A 170 10.15 7.64 6.04
N THR A 171 11.37 7.22 5.68
CA THR A 171 12.56 7.50 6.49
C THR A 171 13.04 8.94 6.37
N TYR A 172 13.01 9.53 5.17
CA TYR A 172 13.68 10.81 4.91
C TYR A 172 12.71 11.98 4.73
N VAL A 173 11.49 11.74 4.24
CA VAL A 173 10.54 12.82 3.92
C VAL A 173 9.49 12.99 5.01
N THR A 174 8.95 11.89 5.55
CA THR A 174 7.91 11.95 6.59
C THR A 174 8.37 12.73 7.85
N PRO A 175 9.64 12.61 8.31
CA PRO A 175 10.19 13.45 9.38
C PRO A 175 10.22 14.95 9.14
N LEU A 176 10.21 15.41 7.89
CA LEU A 176 10.20 16.84 7.58
C LEU A 176 8.86 17.49 7.94
N PHE A 177 7.78 16.71 7.91
CA PHE A 177 6.44 17.17 8.26
C PHE A 177 6.13 17.05 9.75
N TRP A 178 6.98 16.36 10.50
CA TRP A 178 6.93 16.23 11.96
C TRP A 178 7.64 17.36 12.70
N ARG A 179 8.03 18.47 12.05
CA ARG A 179 8.73 19.62 12.67
C ARG A 179 7.85 20.86 12.63
#